data_AF-A0AAV8XWM1-F1
#
_entry.id   AF-A0AAV8XWM1-F1
#
_cell.length_a   1.000
_cell.length_b   1.000
_cell.length_c   1.000
_cell.angle_alpha   90.00
_cell.angle_beta   90.00
_cell.angle_gamma   90.00
#
_symmetry.space_group_name_H-M   'P 1'
#
loop_
_entity.id
_entity.type
_entity.pdbx_description
1 polymer ?
#
loop_
_entity_poly.entity_id
_entity_poly.type
_entity_poly.pdbx_seq_one_letter_code
_entity_poly.pdbx_strand_id
1 'polypeptide(L)'
;MMGKKLPKFKPDKNLKRGEYEWFTSNTGLVAVKWRGKRWIHLLSNYHNPALTTEVKRKQKEETSVQVPCPLLLTDYNKNMNFVNKFDQMRACYGIDKKSHKWWHRIFYFFINAAVVNAVIIYKLHQSSSPKLTKKS
;
A
#
# COMPACT_ATOMS: atom_id res chain seq x y z
N MET A 1 21.17 24.87 -14.07
CA MET A 1 20.80 23.79 -13.11
C MET A 1 19.44 24.13 -12.50
N MET A 2 18.38 23.39 -12.82
CA MET A 2 17.07 23.59 -12.19
C MET A 2 17.13 23.12 -10.74
N GLY A 3 17.11 24.05 -9.78
CA GLY A 3 17.00 23.72 -8.36
C GLY A 3 15.72 22.91 -8.11
N LYS A 4 15.83 21.78 -7.43
CA LYS A 4 14.69 20.92 -7.06
C LYS A 4 13.69 21.75 -6.24
N LYS A 5 12.61 22.22 -6.86
CA LYS A 5 11.50 22.91 -6.20
C LYS A 5 10.65 21.90 -5.41
N LEU A 6 11.24 21.29 -4.40
CA LEU A 6 10.49 20.50 -3.44
C LEU A 6 9.90 21.46 -2.39
N PRO A 7 8.64 21.26 -1.99
CA PRO A 7 8.05 22.05 -0.91
C PRO A 7 8.88 21.88 0.36
N LYS A 8 9.19 22.99 1.02
CA LYS A 8 9.90 22.99 2.30
C LYS A 8 8.89 22.73 3.41
N PHE A 9 8.81 21.47 3.82
CA PHE A 9 8.03 21.09 5.00
C PHE A 9 8.66 21.64 6.28
N LYS A 10 7.84 21.81 7.32
CA LYS A 10 8.28 22.10 8.68
C LYS A 10 9.35 21.10 9.14
N PRO A 11 10.33 21.56 9.94
CA PRO A 11 11.32 20.68 10.52
C PRO A 11 10.64 19.65 11.43
N ASP A 12 11.22 18.46 11.49
CA ASP A 12 10.68 17.30 12.20
C ASP A 12 10.37 17.58 13.69
N LYS A 13 11.07 18.54 14.31
CA LYS A 13 10.85 18.92 15.71
C LYS A 13 9.48 19.57 15.96
N ASN A 14 8.83 20.10 14.93
CA ASN A 14 7.64 20.94 15.06
C ASN A 14 6.31 20.22 14.81
N LEU A 15 6.34 18.94 14.41
CA LEU A 15 5.13 18.14 14.15
C LEU A 15 4.95 17.10 15.26
N LYS A 16 3.81 17.16 15.96
CA LYS A 16 3.42 16.14 16.94
C LYS A 16 2.90 14.88 16.24
N ARG A 17 2.82 13.78 16.99
CA ARG A 17 2.31 12.50 16.46
C ARG A 17 0.85 12.63 16.03
N GLY A 18 0.55 12.24 14.78
CA GLY A 18 -0.76 12.37 14.16
C GLY A 18 -0.94 13.64 13.33
N GLU A 19 -0.06 14.64 13.49
CA GLU A 19 -0.11 15.84 12.66
C GLU A 19 0.47 15.56 11.26
N TYR A 20 -0.04 16.30 10.28
CA TYR A 20 0.49 16.35 8.93
C TYR A 20 0.50 17.78 8.40
N GLU A 21 1.37 17.99 7.42
CA GLU A 21 1.44 19.17 6.61
C GLU A 21 1.33 18.76 5.14
N TRP A 22 0.73 19.62 4.32
CA TRP A 22 0.57 19.36 2.91
C TRP A 22 0.75 20.62 2.08
N PHE A 23 1.15 20.42 0.83
CA PHE A 23 1.26 21.46 -0.19
C PHE A 23 0.58 20.97 -1.45
N THR A 24 -0.12 21.87 -2.13
CA THR A 24 -0.69 21.59 -3.45
C THR A 24 -0.04 22.48 -4.49
N SER A 25 0.37 21.88 -5.59
CA SER A 25 0.87 22.57 -6.78
C SER A 25 -0.29 23.02 -7.64
N ASN A 26 -0.08 24.07 -8.43
CA ASN A 26 -1.04 24.59 -9.41
C ASN A 26 -1.39 23.55 -10.49
N THR A 27 -0.59 22.48 -10.62
CA THR A 27 -0.82 21.34 -11.52
C THR A 27 -1.68 20.23 -10.92
N GLY A 28 -2.23 20.41 -9.72
CA GLY A 28 -3.05 19.40 -9.01
C GLY A 28 -2.23 18.35 -8.26
N LEU A 29 -0.91 18.54 -8.13
CA LEU A 29 -0.03 17.64 -7.37
C LEU A 29 -0.04 17.99 -5.89
N VAL A 30 -0.24 17.01 -5.04
CA VAL A 30 -0.35 17.13 -3.58
C VAL A 30 0.82 16.40 -2.94
N ALA A 31 1.61 17.13 -2.16
CA ALA A 31 2.71 16.58 -1.36
C ALA A 31 2.31 16.62 0.12
N VAL A 32 2.39 15.49 0.82
CA VAL A 32 1.99 15.37 2.23
C VAL A 32 3.16 14.85 3.06
N LYS A 33 3.39 15.45 4.22
CA LYS A 33 4.29 14.95 5.27
C LYS A 33 3.48 14.65 6.51
N TRP A 34 3.48 13.40 6.96
CA TRP A 34 2.74 12.99 8.16
C TRP A 34 3.66 12.37 9.22
N ARG A 35 3.35 12.65 10.49
CA ARG A 35 4.08 12.13 11.64
C ARG A 35 3.40 10.90 12.23
N GLY A 36 3.80 9.72 11.75
CA GLY A 36 3.42 8.43 12.31
C GLY A 36 4.36 7.98 13.44
N LYS A 37 4.72 6.68 13.49
CA LYS A 37 5.87 6.20 14.29
C LYS A 37 7.19 6.74 13.72
N ARG A 38 7.26 6.84 12.40
CA ARG A 38 8.32 7.48 11.61
C ARG A 38 7.69 8.56 10.73
N TRP A 39 8.53 9.45 10.20
CA TRP A 39 8.13 10.43 9.19
C TRP A 39 7.81 9.74 7.88
N ILE A 40 6.68 10.12 7.27
CA ILE A 40 6.25 9.59 5.98
C ILE A 40 5.97 10.77 5.06
N HIS A 41 6.55 10.72 3.86
CA HIS A 41 6.30 11.67 2.80
C HIS A 41 5.55 10.95 1.68
N LEU A 42 4.48 11.57 1.19
CA LEU A 42 3.62 11.04 0.15
C LEU A 42 3.44 12.09 -0.94
N LEU A 43 3.23 11.62 -2.16
CA LEU A 43 2.94 12.45 -3.31
C LEU A 43 1.75 11.84 -4.06
N SER A 44 0.79 12.66 -4.46
CA SER A 44 -0.36 12.22 -5.23
C SER A 44 -0.91 13.30 -6.13
N ASN A 45 -1.52 12.92 -7.25
CA ASN A 45 -2.26 13.79 -8.16
C ASN A 45 -3.78 13.56 -8.13
N TYR A 46 -4.26 12.71 -7.20
CA TYR A 46 -5.65 12.25 -7.16
C TYR A 46 -6.37 12.63 -5.87
N HIS A 47 -5.65 12.69 -4.74
CA HIS A 47 -6.28 12.80 -3.43
C HIS A 47 -6.41 14.26 -3.00
N ASN A 48 -7.55 14.61 -2.41
CA ASN A 48 -7.72 15.88 -1.73
C ASN A 48 -7.00 15.85 -0.36
N PRO A 49 -6.01 16.74 -0.11
CA PRO A 49 -5.23 16.72 1.13
C PRO A 49 -6.00 17.11 2.38
N ALA A 50 -7.17 17.75 2.23
CA ALA A 50 -8.03 18.09 3.36
C ALA A 50 -8.74 16.86 3.96
N LEU A 51 -8.83 15.77 3.20
CA LEU A 51 -9.52 14.56 3.66
C LEU A 51 -8.63 13.76 4.62
N THR A 52 -9.14 13.59 5.84
CA THR A 52 -8.55 12.77 6.89
C THR A 52 -9.41 11.56 7.19
N THR A 53 -8.76 10.56 7.76
CA THR A 53 -9.36 9.35 8.30
C THR A 53 -8.65 8.97 9.58
N GLU A 54 -9.26 8.10 10.37
CA GLU A 54 -8.68 7.62 11.63
C GLU A 54 -8.09 6.23 11.42
N VAL A 55 -6.86 6.03 11.86
CA VAL A 55 -6.22 4.72 11.84
C VAL A 55 -5.99 4.26 13.27
N LYS A 56 -6.58 3.11 13.63
CA LYS A 56 -6.32 2.45 14.90
C LYS A 56 -4.87 2.00 14.97
N ARG A 57 -4.14 2.47 15.98
CA ARG A 57 -2.76 2.03 16.23
C ARG A 57 -2.60 1.55 17.66
N LYS A 58 -2.02 0.36 17.81
CA LYS A 58 -1.63 -0.18 19.12
C LYS A 58 -0.50 0.68 19.72
N GLN A 59 -0.71 1.18 20.92
CA GLN A 59 0.35 1.74 21.76
C GLN A 59 1.03 0.61 22.54
N LYS A 60 2.19 0.89 23.14
CA LYS A 60 2.94 -0.09 23.96
C LYS A 60 2.13 -0.63 25.15
N GLU A 61 1.07 0.06 25.56
CA GLU A 61 0.25 -0.22 26.75
C GLU A 61 -1.15 -0.76 26.37
N GLU A 62 -1.21 -1.66 25.37
CA GLU A 62 -2.40 -2.41 24.91
C GLU A 62 -3.64 -1.61 24.46
N THR A 63 -3.66 -0.30 24.65
CA THR A 63 -4.72 0.59 24.18
C THR A 63 -4.50 0.94 22.72
N SER A 64 -5.53 0.69 21.89
CA SER A 64 -5.54 1.18 20.51
C SER A 64 -5.95 2.63 20.50
N VAL A 65 -5.06 3.53 20.09
CA VAL A 65 -5.37 4.95 19.92
C VAL A 65 -5.76 5.21 18.48
N GLN A 66 -6.84 5.98 18.29
CA GLN A 66 -7.22 6.50 16.98
C GLN A 66 -6.30 7.67 16.66
N VAL A 67 -5.48 7.54 15.61
CA VAL A 67 -4.57 8.60 15.19
C VAL A 67 -5.10 9.18 13.88
N PRO A 68 -5.30 10.52 13.80
CA PRO A 68 -5.68 11.15 12.54
C PRO A 68 -4.59 10.93 11.50
N CYS A 69 -5.03 10.60 10.30
CA CYS A 69 -4.20 10.17 9.19
C CYS A 69 -4.78 10.73 7.89
N PRO A 70 -3.94 11.20 6.95
CA PRO A 70 -4.41 11.55 5.62
C PRO A 70 -5.05 10.35 4.93
N LEU A 71 -6.19 10.54 4.26
CA LEU A 71 -6.86 9.49 3.47
C LEU A 71 -5.93 8.90 2.39
N LEU A 72 -5.08 9.75 1.82
CA LEU A 72 -4.00 9.36 0.91
C LEU A 72 -3.14 8.21 1.44
N LEU A 73 -2.82 8.21 2.74
CA LEU A 73 -1.96 7.18 3.33
C LEU A 73 -2.70 5.85 3.48
N THR A 74 -4.00 5.88 3.81
CA THR A 74 -4.80 4.65 3.90
C THR A 74 -5.00 4.02 2.54
N ASP A 75 -5.28 4.81 1.51
CA ASP A 75 -5.46 4.32 0.14
C ASP A 75 -4.15 3.79 -0.43
N TYR A 76 -3.03 4.49 -0.17
CA TYR A 76 -1.70 3.98 -0.51
C TYR A 76 -1.44 2.61 0.12
N ASN A 77 -1.68 2.46 1.42
CA ASN A 77 -1.44 1.18 2.11
C ASN A 77 -2.37 0.08 1.60
N LYS A 78 -3.65 0.39 1.35
CA LYS A 78 -4.62 -0.55 0.80
C LYS A 78 -4.17 -1.07 -0.56
N ASN A 79 -3.69 -0.18 -1.43
CA ASN A 79 -3.23 -0.55 -2.77
C ASN A 79 -1.87 -1.25 -2.75
N MET A 80 -0.93 -0.80 -1.92
CA MET A 80 0.39 -1.43 -1.77
C MET A 80 0.29 -2.88 -1.29
N ASN A 81 -0.70 -3.19 -0.46
CA ASN A 81 -0.94 -4.54 0.03
C ASN A 81 -1.23 -5.55 -1.10
N PHE A 82 -1.70 -5.12 -2.28
CA PHE A 82 -1.94 -6.04 -3.39
C PHE A 82 -0.63 -6.62 -3.95
N VAL A 83 0.43 -5.83 -4.05
CA VAL A 83 1.75 -6.30 -4.49
C VAL A 83 2.31 -7.30 -3.49
N ASN A 84 2.24 -6.96 -2.19
CA ASN A 84 2.68 -7.86 -1.12
C ASN A 84 1.92 -9.19 -1.13
N LYS A 85 0.61 -9.17 -1.43
CA LYS A 85 -0.22 -10.38 -1.49
C LYS A 85 0.18 -11.25 -2.68
N PHE A 86 0.46 -10.67 -3.84
CA PHE A 86 1.00 -11.41 -4.98
C PHE A 86 2.35 -12.04 -4.65
N ASP A 87 3.27 -11.27 -4.05
CA ASP A 87 4.58 -11.77 -3.65
C ASP A 87 4.49 -12.88 -2.60
N GLN A 88 3.56 -12.77 -1.65
CA GLN A 88 3.31 -13.82 -0.67
C GLN A 88 2.79 -15.10 -1.33
N MET A 89 1.80 -15.00 -2.23
CA MET A 89 1.29 -16.17 -2.96
C MET A 89 2.38 -16.80 -3.84
N ARG A 90 3.19 -15.97 -4.50
CA ARG A 90 4.35 -16.43 -5.26
C ARG A 90 5.40 -17.08 -4.38
N ALA A 91 5.66 -16.58 -3.16
CA ALA A 91 6.63 -17.20 -2.26
C ALA A 91 6.15 -18.55 -1.72
N CYS A 92 4.84 -18.69 -1.43
CA CYS A 92 4.28 -19.94 -0.93
C CYS A 92 4.23 -21.06 -1.99
N TYR A 93 4.01 -20.70 -3.27
CA TYR A 93 3.77 -21.67 -4.36
C TYR A 93 4.74 -21.53 -5.53
N GLY A 94 5.81 -20.77 -5.36
CA GLY A 94 6.73 -20.41 -6.43
C GLY A 94 7.60 -21.57 -6.85
N ILE A 95 7.59 -21.89 -8.14
CA ILE A 95 8.57 -22.77 -8.75
C ILE A 95 9.87 -21.96 -8.89
N ASP A 96 10.73 -21.98 -7.87
CA ASP A 96 12.08 -21.43 -7.97
C ASP A 96 13.09 -22.54 -8.21
N LYS A 97 13.71 -22.54 -9.39
CA LYS A 97 14.77 -23.49 -9.76
C LYS A 97 16.07 -22.73 -9.96
N LYS A 98 17.10 -23.14 -9.21
CA LYS A 98 18.46 -22.65 -9.41
C LYS A 98 18.88 -22.93 -10.85
N SER A 99 19.26 -21.89 -11.57
CA SER A 99 19.71 -21.98 -12.95
C SER A 99 20.84 -21.00 -13.21
N HIS A 100 21.81 -21.39 -14.02
CA HIS A 100 22.92 -20.52 -14.42
C HIS A 100 22.50 -19.47 -15.45
N LYS A 101 21.41 -19.67 -16.20
CA LYS A 101 20.94 -18.69 -17.18
C LYS A 101 19.82 -17.82 -16.58
N TRP A 102 20.05 -16.51 -16.54
CA TRP A 102 19.15 -15.52 -15.93
C TRP A 102 17.72 -15.54 -16.49
N TRP A 103 17.54 -15.89 -17.76
CA TRP A 103 16.23 -15.92 -18.41
C TRP A 103 15.28 -16.98 -17.84
N HIS A 104 15.79 -18.09 -17.26
CA HIS A 104 14.92 -19.08 -16.61
C HIS A 104 14.14 -18.46 -15.45
N ARG A 105 14.73 -17.50 -14.73
CA ARG A 105 14.05 -16.79 -13.64
C ARG A 105 12.84 -16.01 -14.16
N ILE A 106 12.96 -15.40 -15.34
CA ILE A 106 11.87 -14.68 -16.00
C ILE A 106 10.78 -15.67 -16.46
N PHE A 107 11.18 -16.78 -17.06
CA PHE A 107 10.24 -17.83 -17.50
C PHE A 107 9.39 -18.37 -16.33
N TYR A 108 10.04 -18.79 -15.24
CA TYR A 108 9.32 -19.28 -14.05
C TYR A 108 8.51 -18.18 -13.37
N PHE A 109 8.95 -16.92 -13.42
CA PHE A 109 8.15 -15.79 -12.93
C PHE A 109 6.81 -15.69 -13.66
N PHE A 110 6.79 -15.79 -14.99
CA PHE A 110 5.54 -15.75 -15.76
C PHE A 110 4.61 -16.91 -15.46
N ILE A 111 5.14 -18.13 -15.31
CA ILE A 111 4.33 -19.30 -14.89
C ILE A 111 3.69 -19.05 -13.52
N ASN A 112 4.49 -18.63 -12.54
CA ASN A 112 3.99 -18.34 -11.20
C ASN A 112 2.92 -17.22 -11.22
N ALA A 113 3.13 -16.18 -12.02
CA ALA A 113 2.15 -15.11 -12.19
C ALA A 113 0.83 -15.60 -12.80
N ALA A 114 0.90 -16.45 -13.82
CA ALA A 114 -0.27 -17.05 -14.46
C ALA A 114 -1.07 -17.92 -13.48
N VAL A 115 -0.38 -18.74 -12.68
CA VAL A 115 -1.03 -19.60 -11.66
C VAL A 115 -1.71 -18.75 -10.58
N VAL A 116 -1.04 -17.72 -10.05
CA VAL A 116 -1.63 -16.80 -9.07
C VAL A 116 -2.87 -16.11 -9.63
N ASN A 117 -2.81 -15.63 -10.87
CA ASN A 117 -3.95 -14.99 -11.53
C ASN A 117 -5.11 -15.97 -11.75
N ALA A 118 -4.84 -17.21 -12.18
CA ALA A 118 -5.85 -18.25 -12.33
C ALA A 118 -6.57 -18.54 -11.01
N VAL A 119 -5.83 -18.63 -9.90
CA VAL A 119 -6.40 -18.82 -8.55
C VAL A 119 -7.27 -17.62 -8.13
N ILE A 120 -6.87 -16.40 -8.45
CA ILE A 120 -7.66 -15.20 -8.15
C ILE A 120 -8.99 -15.25 -8.92
N ILE A 121 -8.96 -15.52 -10.22
CA ILE A 121 -10.16 -15.65 -11.07
C ILE A 121 -11.08 -16.75 -10.55
N TYR A 122 -10.53 -17.91 -10.24
CA TYR A 122 -11.29 -19.03 -9.67
C TYR A 122 -12.01 -18.65 -8.37
N LYS A 123 -11.33 -17.96 -7.44
CA LYS A 123 -11.93 -17.48 -6.19
C LYS A 123 -13.03 -16.44 -6.42
N LEU A 124 -12.84 -15.52 -7.37
CA LEU A 124 -13.85 -14.52 -7.73
C LEU A 124 -15.12 -15.17 -8.31
N HIS A 125 -14.96 -16.22 -9.11
CA HIS A 125 -16.08 -16.98 -9.65
C HIS A 125 -16.84 -17.76 -8.56
N GLN A 126 -16.11 -18.41 -7.64
CA GLN A 126 -16.73 -19.10 -6.50
C GLN A 126 -17.48 -18.17 -5.56
N SER A 127 -16.98 -16.95 -5.32
CA SER A 127 -17.70 -15.98 -4.47
C SER A 127 -18.98 -15.45 -5.11
N SER A 128 -19.06 -15.48 -6.44
CA SER A 128 -20.22 -15.00 -7.21
C SER A 128 -21.28 -16.09 -7.42
N SER A 129 -20.90 -17.36 -7.22
CA SER A 129 -21.80 -18.50 -7.33
C SER A 129 -22.47 -18.78 -5.97
N PRO A 130 -23.79 -19.01 -5.88
CA PRO A 130 -24.43 -19.39 -4.62
C PRO A 130 -23.78 -20.67 -4.10
N LYS A 131 -23.25 -20.63 -2.88
CA LYS A 131 -22.69 -21.81 -2.22
C LYS A 131 -23.82 -22.80 -1.99
N LEU A 132 -23.74 -23.98 -2.58
CA LEU A 132 -24.62 -25.09 -2.26
C LEU A 132 -24.31 -25.51 -0.81
N THR A 133 -25.08 -25.00 0.15
CA THR A 133 -25.11 -25.53 1.50
C THR A 133 -25.90 -26.83 1.47
N LYS A 134 -25.29 -27.94 1.90
CA LYS A 134 -26.05 -29.15 2.21
C LYS A 134 -27.03 -28.79 3.33
N LYS A 135 -28.33 -28.90 3.07
CA LYS A 135 -29.32 -29.00 4.13
C LYS A 135 -28.99 -30.26 4.94
N SER A 136 -28.59 -30.07 6.19
CA SER A 136 -28.68 -31.12 7.21
C SER A 136 -30.05 -31.05 7.87
#